data_AF-A0A9N8Z486-F1
#
_entry.id   AF-A0A9N8Z486-F1
#
_cell.length_a   1.000
_cell.length_b   1.000
_cell.length_c   1.000
_cell.angle_alpha   90.00
_cell.angle_beta   90.00
_cell.angle_gamma   90.00
#
_symmetry.space_group_name_H-M   'P 1'
#
loop_
_entity.id
_entity.type
_entity.pdbx_description
1 polymer ?
#
loop_
_entity_poly.entity_id
_entity_poly.type
_entity_poly.pdbx_seq_one_letter_code
_entity_poly.pdbx_strand_id
1 'polypeptide(L)'
;MAITNFAAVQRLWKSYQKETPQVLKMIDAYLVYILFSGIFQFIHCVLVGLYPYNAFLAGFISTVGSFVLAVNLRIQTNPENSNEFKGISPESLC
;
A
#
# COMPACT_ATOMS: atom_id res chain seq x y z
N MET A 1 -4.65 -26.86 -16.73
CA MET A 1 -5.34 -25.74 -16.05
C MET A 1 -4.40 -24.79 -15.29
N ALA A 2 -3.16 -25.18 -14.91
CA ALA A 2 -2.22 -24.30 -14.22
C ALA A 2 -1.47 -23.27 -15.12
N ILE A 3 -1.35 -23.54 -16.43
CA ILE A 3 -0.56 -22.73 -17.37
C ILE A 3 -1.21 -21.36 -17.68
N THR A 4 -2.55 -21.29 -17.63
CA THR A 4 -3.32 -20.05 -17.84
C THR A 4 -3.10 -19.02 -16.73
N ASN A 5 -2.89 -19.45 -15.48
CA ASN A 5 -2.73 -18.54 -14.35
C ASN A 5 -1.40 -17.78 -14.41
N PHE A 6 -0.30 -18.45 -14.74
CA PHE A 6 1.00 -17.79 -14.87
C PHE A 6 0.99 -16.79 -16.03
N ALA A 7 0.42 -17.17 -17.18
CA ALA A 7 0.28 -16.28 -18.33
C ALA A 7 -0.63 -15.07 -18.03
N ALA A 8 -1.72 -15.26 -17.27
CA ALA A 8 -2.59 -14.17 -16.84
C ALA A 8 -1.86 -13.20 -15.90
N VAL A 9 -1.15 -13.71 -14.88
CA VAL A 9 -0.34 -12.90 -13.96
C VAL A 9 0.73 -12.12 -14.72
N GLN A 10 1.41 -12.75 -15.68
CA GLN A 10 2.46 -12.09 -16.47
C GLN A 10 1.91 -10.97 -17.38
N ARG A 11 0.70 -11.16 -17.93
CA ARG A 11 -0.01 -10.13 -18.72
C ARG A 11 -0.43 -8.96 -17.83
N LEU A 12 -1.02 -9.25 -16.67
CA LEU A 12 -1.40 -8.23 -15.68
C LEU A 12 -0.18 -7.45 -15.19
N TRP A 13 0.94 -8.13 -14.92
CA TRP A 13 2.19 -7.49 -14.52
C TRP A 13 2.77 -6.58 -15.61
N LYS A 14 2.75 -7.03 -16.87
CA LYS A 14 3.21 -6.21 -18.01
C LYS A 14 2.33 -4.98 -18.24
N SER A 15 1.01 -5.11 -18.16
CA SER A 15 0.10 -3.95 -18.28
C SER A 15 0.30 -2.99 -17.11
N TYR A 16 0.38 -3.51 -15.89
CA TYR A 16 0.64 -2.72 -14.68
C TYR A 16 1.94 -1.91 -14.80
N GLN A 17 3.03 -2.52 -15.27
CA GLN A 17 4.29 -1.79 -15.43
C GLN A 17 4.27 -0.72 -16.51
N LYS A 18 3.46 -0.87 -17.56
CA LYS A 18 3.37 0.07 -18.70
C LYS A 18 2.44 1.25 -18.44
N GLU A 19 1.31 1.01 -17.78
CA GLU A 19 0.26 2.01 -17.60
C GLU A 19 0.41 2.80 -16.29
N THR A 20 1.15 2.27 -15.31
CA THR A 20 1.22 2.87 -13.98
C THR A 20 2.38 3.87 -13.84
N PRO A 21 2.10 5.14 -13.44
CA PRO A 21 3.13 6.15 -13.22
C PRO A 21 4.06 5.80 -12.03
N GLN A 22 5.30 6.29 -12.08
CA GLN A 22 6.36 5.92 -11.13
C GLN A 22 6.02 6.26 -9.67
N VAL A 23 5.26 7.33 -9.43
CA VAL A 23 4.77 7.72 -8.10
C VAL A 23 3.80 6.67 -7.54
N LEU A 24 2.90 6.14 -8.36
CA LEU A 24 1.96 5.10 -7.94
C LEU A 24 2.70 3.79 -7.60
N LYS A 25 3.78 3.47 -8.32
CA LYS A 25 4.65 2.33 -7.99
C LYS A 25 5.35 2.48 -6.64
N MET A 26 5.78 3.69 -6.27
CA MET A 26 6.33 3.96 -4.94
C MET A 26 5.28 3.79 -3.84
N ILE A 27 4.06 4.29 -4.06
CA ILE A 27 2.94 4.11 -3.11
C ILE A 27 2.60 2.63 -2.95
N ASP A 28 2.55 1.86 -4.04
CA ASP A 28 2.29 0.42 -4.01
C ASP A 28 3.39 -0.33 -3.24
N ALA A 29 4.66 0.00 -3.47
CA ALA A 29 5.79 -0.56 -2.72
C ALA A 29 5.72 -0.23 -1.21
N TYR A 30 5.31 0.98 -0.86
CA TYR A 30 5.07 1.38 0.54
C TYR A 30 3.92 0.59 1.17
N LEU A 31 2.84 0.36 0.42
CA LEU A 31 1.68 -0.43 0.83
C LEU A 31 2.07 -1.89 1.13
N VAL A 32 2.93 -2.47 0.28
CA VAL A 32 3.52 -3.80 0.47
C VAL A 32 4.40 -3.82 1.73
N TYR A 33 5.23 -2.81 1.95
CA TYR A 33 6.04 -2.70 3.17
C TYR A 33 5.20 -2.69 4.45
N ILE A 34 4.13 -1.90 4.48
CA ILE A 34 3.18 -1.84 5.60
C ILE A 34 2.53 -3.21 5.85
N LEU A 35 2.12 -3.91 4.79
CA LEU A 35 1.56 -5.26 4.89
C LEU A 35 2.54 -6.22 5.56
N PHE A 36 3.81 -6.22 5.13
CA PHE A 36 4.85 -7.02 5.76
C PHE A 36 5.07 -6.62 7.21
N SER A 37 5.12 -5.33 7.53
CA SER A 37 5.25 -4.84 8.90
C SER A 37 4.11 -5.37 9.79
N GLY A 38 2.87 -5.38 9.30
CA GLY A 38 1.72 -5.93 10.01
C GLY A 38 1.84 -7.44 10.26
N ILE A 39 2.33 -8.20 9.27
CA ILE A 39 2.61 -9.64 9.41
C ILE A 39 3.69 -9.88 10.46
N PHE A 40 4.80 -9.13 10.43
CA PHE A 40 5.85 -9.23 11.45
C PHE A 40 5.31 -8.92 12.84
N GLN A 41 4.46 -7.90 12.98
CA GLN A 41 3.83 -7.56 14.25
C GLN A 41 2.91 -8.67 14.76
N PHE A 42 2.16 -9.31 13.86
CA PHE A 42 1.31 -10.46 14.18
C PHE A 42 2.13 -11.67 14.63
N ILE A 43 3.21 -12.00 13.90
CA ILE A 43 4.14 -13.08 14.28
C ILE A 43 4.75 -12.81 15.66
N HIS A 44 5.21 -11.57 15.89
CA HIS A 44 5.77 -11.19 17.18
C HIS A 44 4.74 -11.32 18.32
N CYS A 45 3.49 -10.94 18.07
CA CYS A 45 2.39 -11.11 19.03
C CYS A 45 2.12 -12.59 19.36
N VAL A 46 2.19 -13.48 18.37
CA VAL A 46 1.97 -14.92 18.56
C VAL A 46 3.14 -15.57 19.31
N LEU A 47 4.38 -15.15 19.05
CA LEU A 47 5.59 -15.74 19.64
C LEU A 47 5.88 -15.24 21.07
N VAL A 48 5.77 -13.93 21.31
CA VAL A 48 6.18 -13.27 22.56
C VAL A 48 4.99 -13.02 23.50
N GLY A 49 3.76 -13.03 22.97
CA GLY A 49 2.56 -12.66 23.70
C GLY A 49 2.31 -11.14 23.73
N LEU A 50 1.16 -10.75 24.26
CA LEU A 50 0.61 -9.38 24.20
C LEU A 50 1.23 -8.39 25.23
N TYR A 51 2.42 -8.65 25.75
CA TYR A 51 3.05 -7.80 26.79
C TYR A 51 4.30 -7.12 26.25
N PRO A 52 4.37 -5.77 26.14
CA PRO A 52 3.41 -4.75 26.56
C PRO A 52 2.34 -4.41 25.50
N TYR A 53 1.07 -4.54 25.88
CA TYR A 53 -0.10 -4.38 24.98
C TYR A 53 -0.16 -3.01 24.30
N ASN A 54 0.17 -1.95 25.02
CA ASN A 54 0.09 -0.58 24.50
C ASN A 54 1.09 -0.32 23.37
N ALA A 55 2.28 -0.93 23.43
CA ALA A 55 3.29 -0.75 22.37
C ALA A 55 2.87 -1.49 21.09
N PHE A 56 2.31 -2.70 21.23
CA PHE A 56 1.76 -3.46 20.12
C PHE A 56 0.58 -2.71 19.48
N LEU A 57 -0.36 -2.21 20.30
CA LEU A 57 -1.52 -1.47 19.83
C LEU A 57 -1.12 -0.18 19.13
N ALA A 58 -0.18 0.58 19.69
CA ALA A 58 0.34 1.81 19.08
C ALA A 58 1.03 1.52 17.73
N GLY A 59 1.87 0.48 17.67
CA GLY A 59 2.49 0.05 16.41
C GLY A 59 1.45 -0.39 15.38
N PHE A 60 0.42 -1.12 15.81
CA PHE A 60 -0.62 -1.63 14.90
C PHE A 60 -1.46 -0.48 14.34
N ILE A 61 -1.95 0.41 15.20
CA ILE A 61 -2.73 1.59 14.79
C ILE A 61 -1.89 2.51 13.89
N SER A 62 -0.61 2.69 14.17
CA SER A 62 0.28 3.48 13.29
C SER A 62 0.38 2.86 11.89
N THR A 63 0.54 1.54 11.81
CA THR A 63 0.62 0.81 10.53
C THR A 63 -0.69 0.95 9.74
N VAL A 64 -1.84 0.82 10.41
CA VAL A 64 -3.17 1.01 9.81
C VAL A 64 -3.39 2.47 9.36
N GLY A 65 -3.01 3.46 10.18
CA GLY A 65 -3.13 4.87 9.82
C GLY A 65 -2.30 5.22 8.58
N SER A 66 -1.06 4.76 8.53
CA SER A 66 -0.19 4.91 7.35
C SER A 66 -0.75 4.21 6.11
N PHE A 67 -1.40 3.05 6.27
CA PHE A 67 -2.05 2.34 5.17
C PHE A 67 -3.19 3.17 4.56
N VAL A 68 -4.09 3.66 5.43
CA VAL A 68 -5.23 4.47 4.99
C VAL A 68 -4.75 5.73 4.28
N LEU A 69 -3.72 6.41 4.81
CA LEU A 69 -3.14 7.59 4.16
C LEU A 69 -2.53 7.26 2.79
N ALA A 70 -1.78 6.16 2.68
CA ALA A 70 -1.21 5.70 1.41
C ALA A 70 -2.28 5.36 0.37
N VAL A 71 -3.39 4.72 0.77
CA VAL A 71 -4.53 4.42 -0.11
C VAL A 71 -5.19 5.72 -0.59
N ASN A 72 -5.39 6.69 0.31
CA ASN A 72 -5.94 8.00 -0.07
C ASN A 72 -4.99 8.75 -1.03
N LEU A 73 -3.68 8.67 -0.82
CA LEU A 73 -2.69 9.22 -1.76
C LEU A 73 -2.73 8.53 -3.12
N ARG A 74 -2.90 7.20 -3.17
CA ARG A 74 -3.06 6.46 -4.43
C ARG A 74 -4.28 6.96 -5.22
N ILE A 75 -5.41 7.15 -4.54
CA ILE A 75 -6.66 7.61 -5.17
C ILE A 75 -6.53 9.04 -5.70
N GLN A 76 -5.87 9.93 -4.95
CA GLN A 76 -5.60 11.32 -5.36
C GLN A 76 -4.58 11.41 -6.50
N THR A 77 -3.57 10.52 -6.53
CA THR A 77 -2.51 10.51 -7.54
C THR A 77 -2.94 9.82 -8.85
N ASN A 78 -4.10 9.15 -8.87
CA ASN A 78 -4.59 8.48 -10.07
C ASN A 78 -5.03 9.52 -11.12
N PRO A 79 -4.41 9.59 -12.31
CA PRO A 79 -4.72 10.62 -13.31
C PRO A 79 -6.16 10.54 -13.85
N GLU A 80 -6.82 9.38 -13.78
CA GLU A 80 -8.24 9.26 -14.15
C GLU A 80 -9.17 10.00 -13.19
N ASN A 81 -8.73 10.20 -11.94
CA ASN A 81 -9.46 10.92 -10.90
C ASN A 81 -9.09 12.42 -10.85
N SER A 82 -8.16 12.87 -11.71
CA SER A 82 -7.65 14.25 -11.72
C SER A 82 -8.72 15.32 -12.00
N ASN A 83 -9.86 14.93 -12.60
CA ASN A 83 -10.99 15.85 -12.79
C ASN A 83 -11.74 16.17 -11.50
N GLU A 84 -11.77 15.27 -10.50
CA GLU A 84 -12.34 15.56 -9.17
C GLU A 84 -11.37 16.34 -8.27
N PHE A 85 -10.06 16.23 -8.50
CA PHE A 85 -9.01 16.82 -7.65
C PHE A 85 -8.31 18.04 -8.27
N LYS A 86 -9.01 18.77 -9.15
CA LYS A 86 -8.51 19.93 -9.92
C LYS A 86 -7.99 21.13 -9.11
N GLY A 87 -8.10 21.09 -7.77
CA GLY A 87 -7.69 22.16 -6.85
C GLY A 87 -6.56 21.78 -5.87
N ILE A 88 -6.03 20.56 -5.91
CA ILE A 88 -4.87 20.17 -5.09
C ILE A 88 -3.63 20.30 -5.96
N SER A 89 -2.89 21.40 -5.79
CA SER A 89 -1.62 21.59 -6.48
C SER A 89 -0.60 20.53 -6.02
N PRO A 90 0.22 19.98 -6.94
CA PRO A 90 1.24 18.98 -6.60
C PRO A 90 2.31 19.49 -5.61
N GLU A 91 2.39 20.80 -5.38
CA GLU A 91 3.30 21.47 -4.44
C GLU A 91 2.86 21.39 -2.97
N SER A 92 1.59 21.08 -2.67
CA SER A 92 1.08 20.98 -1.29
C SER A 92 1.40 19.64 -0.61
N LEU A 93 2.06 18.74 -1.34
CA LEU A 93 2.29 17.34 -0.97
C LEU A 93 3.78 17.01 -0.73
N CYS A 94 4.69 17.98 -0.94
CA CYS A 94 6.12 17.92 -0.62
C CYS A 94 6.40 18.59 0.73
#